data_AF-A0A319DA91-F1
#
_entry.id   AF-A0A319DA91-F1
#
_cell.length_a   1.000
_cell.length_b   1.000
_cell.length_c   1.000
_cell.angle_alpha   90.00
_cell.angle_beta   90.00
_cell.angle_gamma   90.00
#
_symmetry.space_group_name_H-M   'P 1'
#
loop_
_entity.id
_entity.type
_entity.pdbx_description
1 polymer ?
#
loop_
_entity_poly.entity_id
_entity_poly.type
_entity_poly.pdbx_seq_one_letter_code
_entity_poly.pdbx_strand_id
1 'polypeptide(L)'
;MENIKLTFLNTTGTSGLSKSAAKQMRAHITKRNFAKRRRQIADTDVTEPQSEESPTNGPDYLSISRIENGLLVQRNSKPASRAIATDPDPNRDNRALHKLQELSFQQSHLTPASPSEAAWFKIIASEPAVVEASMAVTVRQWSPRGSWQYQADSHSQNAVNLIQQLISSSRVRTDGLLGAVIMMALGAALAHDDVAWNIHIAGVANIIKDWQSSTPYPIPSWFVDFIVEDSINSIFGFPRVYHPDIAQALGNLCDARIAKLADICTSVTNLRKIIQCHHQHPLDSRYAAREIEEPLARLHYETRALRAIDNPSIDAAARAIELTLYLLWPSTSGAHLTLLAAETKDAICRFPITGCYYMNLTSFQLTVGAIAADAGSSTRAWFVDMLLRPVRAMRSQGWDKPLSLVQRRLISNDGLNGRFHALWRELDQKDSNQRSDTHMISLGNSSDLD
;
A
#
# COMPACT_ATOMS: atom_id res chain seq x y z
N MET A 1 -21.80 -9.08 22.57
CA MET A 1 -20.92 -8.52 21.54
C MET A 1 -19.58 -8.23 22.20
N GLU A 2 -18.57 -9.07 21.94
CA GLU A 2 -17.21 -8.83 22.44
C GLU A 2 -16.61 -7.59 21.76
N ASN A 3 -15.97 -6.74 22.55
CA ASN A 3 -15.38 -5.49 22.13
C ASN A 3 -14.07 -5.80 21.39
N ILE A 4 -14.08 -5.82 20.05
CA ILE A 4 -12.89 -6.10 19.24
C ILE A 4 -11.85 -5.00 19.48
N LYS A 5 -10.75 -5.37 20.13
CA LYS A 5 -9.64 -4.45 20.42
C LYS A 5 -8.76 -4.27 19.19
N LEU A 6 -9.25 -3.53 18.20
CA LEU A 6 -8.44 -3.09 17.08
C LEU A 6 -7.41 -2.06 17.57
N THR A 7 -6.15 -2.48 17.66
CA THR A 7 -5.06 -1.58 18.09
C THR A 7 -4.41 -0.99 16.86
N PHE A 8 -4.82 0.22 16.49
CA PHE A 8 -4.12 1.03 15.50
C PHE A 8 -3.14 1.95 16.23
N LEU A 9 -1.84 1.68 16.09
CA LEU A 9 -0.85 2.68 16.46
C LEU A 9 -0.92 3.78 15.40
N ASN A 10 -1.16 5.01 15.85
CA ASN A 10 -0.57 6.17 15.18
C ASN A 10 0.93 5.87 15.01
N THR A 11 1.62 6.31 13.96
CA THR A 11 3.08 6.13 13.74
C THR A 11 3.92 6.55 14.95
N THR A 12 3.88 5.74 16.00
CA THR A 12 4.33 6.03 17.37
C THR A 12 5.59 5.24 17.55
N GLY A 13 6.64 5.82 16.98
CA GLY A 13 7.99 5.32 17.07
C GLY A 13 8.63 5.15 15.72
N THR A 14 8.75 6.21 14.93
CA THR A 14 9.75 6.19 13.86
C THR A 14 10.83 7.22 14.11
N SER A 15 12.03 6.74 13.86
CA SER A 15 13.28 7.44 13.54
C SER A 15 13.14 8.44 12.37
N GLY A 16 11.97 9.07 12.18
CA GLY A 16 11.66 10.02 11.11
C GLY A 16 10.96 11.29 11.58
N LEU A 17 10.49 11.39 12.84
CA LEU A 17 9.95 12.64 13.36
C LEU A 17 11.09 13.60 13.74
N SER A 18 11.01 14.86 13.29
CA SER A 18 11.86 15.91 13.88
C SER A 18 11.56 16.01 15.39
N LYS A 19 12.61 16.23 16.21
CA LYS A 19 12.49 16.24 17.69
C LYS A 19 11.38 17.16 18.22
N SER A 20 11.11 18.25 17.49
CA SER A 20 10.05 19.23 17.77
C SER A 20 8.64 18.64 17.56
N ALA A 21 8.39 18.04 16.40
CA ALA A 21 7.10 17.43 16.07
C ALA A 21 6.79 16.24 17.00
N ALA A 22 7.80 15.42 17.30
CA ALA A 22 7.68 14.34 18.27
C ALA A 22 7.35 14.82 19.69
N LYS A 23 7.76 16.03 20.08
CA LYS A 23 7.48 16.62 21.41
C LYS A 23 6.06 17.18 21.48
N GLN A 24 5.62 17.90 20.44
CA GLN A 24 4.26 18.44 20.36
C GLN A 24 3.21 17.32 20.28
N MET A 25 3.49 16.26 19.52
CA MET A 25 2.59 15.12 19.39
C MET A 25 2.49 14.29 20.67
N ARG A 26 3.62 14.06 21.38
CA ARG A 26 3.62 13.45 22.72
C ARG A 26 2.79 14.26 23.71
N ALA A 27 2.97 15.59 23.75
CA ALA A 27 2.19 16.46 24.63
C ALA A 27 0.69 16.37 24.33
N HIS A 28 0.29 16.26 23.06
CA HIS A 28 -1.11 16.13 22.65
C HIS A 28 -1.72 14.78 23.05
N ILE A 29 -1.00 13.66 22.82
CA ILE A 29 -1.45 12.31 23.20
C ILE A 29 -1.55 12.18 24.71
N THR A 30 -0.55 12.65 25.45
CA THR A 30 -0.57 12.67 26.91
C THR A 30 -1.77 13.48 27.41
N LYS A 31 -2.00 14.68 26.87
CA LYS A 31 -3.17 15.50 27.22
C LYS A 31 -4.50 14.80 26.94
N ARG A 32 -4.62 14.10 25.80
CA ARG A 32 -5.82 13.35 25.41
C ARG A 32 -6.05 12.10 26.27
N ASN A 33 -5.00 11.35 26.60
CA ASN A 33 -5.07 10.19 27.48
C ASN A 33 -5.39 10.61 28.93
N PHE A 34 -4.81 11.70 29.43
CA PHE A 34 -5.21 12.27 30.71
C PHE A 34 -6.65 12.76 30.71
N ALA A 35 -7.12 13.40 29.63
CA ALA A 35 -8.52 13.81 29.51
C ALA A 35 -9.48 12.60 29.47
N LYS A 36 -9.12 11.54 28.74
CA LYS A 36 -9.89 10.28 28.71
C LYS A 36 -9.93 9.62 30.09
N ARG A 37 -8.80 9.59 30.81
CA ARG A 37 -8.72 9.06 32.18
C ARG A 37 -9.54 9.88 33.17
N ARG A 38 -9.54 11.22 33.07
CA ARG A 38 -10.39 12.09 33.89
C ARG A 38 -11.88 11.89 33.62
N ARG A 39 -12.27 11.66 32.36
CA ARG A 39 -13.66 11.34 32.01
C ARG A 39 -14.08 9.98 32.56
N GLN A 40 -13.21 8.97 32.47
CA GLN A 40 -13.49 7.65 33.04
C GLN A 40 -13.61 7.68 34.57
N ILE A 41 -12.81 8.50 35.25
CA ILE A 41 -12.93 8.73 36.70
C ILE A 41 -14.24 9.46 37.02
N ALA A 42 -14.61 10.49 36.24
CA ALA A 42 -15.88 11.20 36.42
C ALA A 42 -17.11 10.32 36.12
N ASP A 43 -17.00 9.37 35.19
CA ASP A 43 -18.08 8.42 34.86
C ASP A 43 -18.14 7.24 35.85
N THR A 44 -17.10 6.99 36.66
CA THR A 44 -17.11 5.96 37.72
C THR A 44 -17.56 6.48 39.08
N ASP A 45 -17.56 7.80 39.31
CA ASP A 45 -18.12 8.43 40.52
C ASP A 45 -19.65 8.64 40.45
N VAL A 46 -20.31 8.23 39.37
CA VAL A 46 -21.77 8.36 39.21
C VAL A 46 -22.42 6.98 39.08
N THR A 47 -22.18 6.08 40.03
CA THR A 47 -23.06 4.92 40.23
C THR A 47 -23.02 4.41 41.67
N GLU A 48 -23.66 5.13 42.60
CA GLU A 48 -24.46 4.53 43.68
C GLU A 48 -25.67 5.44 43.99
N PRO A 49 -26.89 4.89 44.21
CA PRO A 49 -28.10 5.67 44.44
C PRO A 49 -28.47 5.76 45.93
N GLN A 50 -28.97 6.91 46.41
CA GLN A 50 -30.17 7.02 47.26
C GLN A 50 -30.51 8.47 47.71
N SER A 51 -31.81 8.76 47.60
CA SER A 51 -32.68 9.66 48.40
C SER A 51 -32.45 11.19 48.49
N GLU A 52 -33.40 11.90 47.86
CA GLU A 52 -34.20 13.04 48.35
C GLU A 52 -33.62 14.03 49.39
N GLU A 53 -33.49 15.31 49.00
CA GLU A 53 -34.29 16.46 49.50
C GLU A 53 -33.72 17.80 48.97
N SER A 54 -34.59 18.67 48.47
CA SER A 54 -34.37 20.13 48.32
C SER A 54 -34.91 20.83 49.58
N PRO A 55 -34.64 22.12 49.92
CA PRO A 55 -34.26 23.23 49.01
C PRO A 55 -33.35 24.36 49.61
N THR A 56 -33.16 25.41 48.78
CA THR A 56 -33.03 26.87 49.10
C THR A 56 -31.67 27.59 49.27
N ASN A 57 -31.56 28.68 48.49
CA ASN A 57 -30.90 29.98 48.70
C ASN A 57 -29.40 30.19 48.33
N GLY A 58 -29.15 31.14 47.41
CA GLY A 58 -27.83 31.74 47.11
C GLY A 58 -27.35 32.71 48.22
N PRO A 59 -26.30 33.55 48.05
CA PRO A 59 -25.84 34.22 46.81
C PRO A 59 -24.29 34.34 46.63
N ASP A 60 -23.88 35.11 45.61
CA ASP A 60 -22.54 35.61 45.24
C ASP A 60 -21.61 36.05 46.40
N TYR A 61 -20.28 35.96 46.22
CA TYR A 61 -19.33 37.11 46.09
C TYR A 61 -17.83 36.67 46.16
N LEU A 62 -17.05 37.18 45.19
CA LEU A 62 -15.63 37.62 45.23
C LEU A 62 -14.43 36.64 45.36
N SER A 63 -13.82 36.39 44.20
CA SER A 63 -12.43 36.72 43.81
C SER A 63 -11.41 37.21 44.87
N ILE A 64 -10.23 36.57 44.92
CA ILE A 64 -8.92 37.28 44.99
C ILE A 64 -7.91 36.61 44.04
N SER A 65 -7.41 37.46 43.15
CA SER A 65 -6.32 37.30 42.21
C SER A 65 -4.94 37.30 42.89
N ARG A 66 -3.99 36.55 42.33
CA ARG A 66 -2.61 37.03 42.22
C ARG A 66 -2.02 36.63 40.88
N ILE A 67 -1.96 37.64 40.02
CA ILE A 67 -1.26 37.70 38.76
C ILE A 67 0.18 38.07 39.08
N GLU A 68 1.15 37.34 38.53
CA GLU A 68 2.37 37.97 38.02
C GLU A 68 2.64 37.52 36.58
N ASN A 69 2.79 38.56 35.75
CA ASN A 69 2.74 38.56 34.29
C ASN A 69 4.01 38.01 33.63
N GLY A 70 3.83 37.47 32.42
CA GLY A 70 4.88 37.25 31.43
C GLY A 70 4.31 36.93 30.05
N LEU A 71 3.82 37.97 29.38
CA LEU A 71 3.21 38.08 28.04
C LEU A 71 3.13 36.84 27.11
N LEU A 72 1.89 36.41 26.90
CA LEU A 72 1.40 35.67 25.74
C LEU A 72 1.07 36.63 24.59
N VAL A 73 1.55 36.34 23.38
CA VAL A 73 0.82 36.68 22.15
C VAL A 73 -0.21 35.56 21.94
N GLN A 74 -1.42 35.75 22.48
CA GLN A 74 -2.57 34.92 22.19
C GLN A 74 -3.02 35.19 20.74
N ARG A 75 -2.82 34.21 19.85
CA ARG A 75 -3.60 34.11 18.62
C ARG A 75 -4.79 33.21 18.91
N ASN A 76 -5.96 33.83 18.99
CA ASN A 76 -7.26 33.21 19.22
C ASN A 76 -7.52 32.01 18.30
N SER A 77 -7.40 30.79 18.82
CA SER A 77 -8.05 29.61 18.26
C SER A 77 -9.32 29.35 19.06
N LYS A 78 -10.46 29.79 18.50
CA LYS A 78 -11.80 29.45 18.99
C LYS A 78 -11.93 27.93 19.17
N PRO A 79 -12.69 27.44 20.18
CA PRO A 79 -12.94 26.02 20.33
C PRO A 79 -13.75 25.54 19.12
N ALA A 80 -13.18 24.63 18.34
CA ALA A 80 -13.92 23.96 17.28
C ALA A 80 -15.09 23.22 17.92
N SER A 81 -16.28 23.72 17.64
CA SER A 81 -17.57 23.12 17.95
C SER A 81 -17.57 21.64 17.60
N ARG A 82 -18.26 20.85 18.44
CA ARG A 82 -18.68 19.48 18.16
C ARG A 82 -19.15 19.36 16.70
N ALA A 83 -18.32 18.79 15.83
CA ALA A 83 -18.77 18.30 14.54
C ALA A 83 -19.52 16.99 14.80
N ILE A 84 -20.81 17.15 15.08
CA ILE A 84 -21.82 16.14 14.75
C ILE A 84 -21.66 15.86 13.26
N ALA A 85 -21.78 14.59 12.87
CA ALA A 85 -21.72 14.11 11.50
C ALA A 85 -22.34 15.12 10.52
N THR A 86 -21.50 15.90 9.86
CA THR A 86 -21.91 16.72 8.73
C THR A 86 -22.07 15.81 7.54
N ASP A 87 -23.20 15.94 6.85
CA ASP A 87 -23.45 15.37 5.53
C ASP A 87 -22.19 15.47 4.64
N PRO A 88 -21.90 14.46 3.81
CA PRO A 88 -20.81 14.55 2.85
C PRO A 88 -21.07 15.79 1.97
N ASP A 89 -20.12 16.72 1.93
CA ASP A 89 -20.16 17.83 0.98
C ASP A 89 -19.67 17.27 -0.36
N PRO A 90 -20.57 16.99 -1.33
CA PRO A 90 -20.19 16.36 -2.58
C PRO A 90 -19.15 17.18 -3.35
N ASN A 91 -19.09 18.51 -3.15
CA ASN A 91 -18.10 19.35 -3.81
C ASN A 91 -16.70 19.24 -3.20
N ARG A 92 -16.59 18.92 -1.90
CA ARG A 92 -15.30 18.70 -1.23
C ARG A 92 -14.74 17.32 -1.58
N ASP A 93 -15.60 16.31 -1.61
CA ASP A 93 -15.20 14.92 -1.89
C ASP A 93 -14.78 14.74 -3.35
N ASN A 94 -15.49 15.40 -4.29
CA ASN A 94 -15.12 15.42 -5.71
C ASN A 94 -13.78 16.12 -5.96
N ARG A 95 -13.45 17.20 -5.24
CA ARG A 95 -12.15 17.88 -5.36
C ARG A 95 -11.00 17.02 -4.82
N ALA A 96 -11.21 16.34 -3.69
CA ALA A 96 -10.21 15.44 -3.12
C ALA A 96 -9.95 14.24 -4.03
N LEU A 97 -11.01 13.63 -4.59
CA LEU A 97 -10.90 12.56 -5.57
C LEU A 97 -10.16 13.00 -6.84
N HIS A 98 -10.50 14.17 -7.39
CA HIS A 98 -9.80 14.72 -8.54
C HIS A 98 -8.31 14.94 -8.24
N LYS A 99 -7.99 15.49 -7.07
CA LYS A 99 -6.59 15.69 -6.68
C LYS A 99 -5.84 14.37 -6.51
N LEU A 100 -6.49 13.38 -5.94
CA LEU A 100 -5.95 12.03 -5.79
C LEU A 100 -5.66 11.39 -7.15
N GLN A 101 -6.59 11.50 -8.11
CA GLN A 101 -6.40 10.98 -9.47
C GLN A 101 -5.23 11.70 -10.17
N GLU A 102 -5.21 13.03 -10.12
CA GLU A 102 -4.15 13.86 -10.70
C GLU A 102 -2.77 13.43 -10.19
N LEU A 103 -2.63 13.26 -8.88
CA LEU A 103 -1.34 12.91 -8.27
C LEU A 103 -0.98 11.42 -8.47
N SER A 104 -1.95 10.51 -8.53
CA SER A 104 -1.67 9.06 -8.60
C SER A 104 -1.36 8.57 -10.03
N PHE A 105 -1.89 9.27 -11.04
CA PHE A 105 -1.82 8.86 -12.45
C PHE A 105 -1.21 9.91 -13.39
N GLN A 106 -0.95 11.14 -12.92
CA GLN A 106 -0.53 12.31 -13.73
C GLN A 106 -1.40 12.60 -14.97
N GLN A 107 -2.59 12.01 -15.05
CA GLN A 107 -3.61 12.32 -16.03
C GLN A 107 -4.82 12.88 -15.28
N SER A 108 -5.23 14.09 -15.67
CA SER A 108 -6.21 14.88 -14.91
C SER A 108 -7.65 14.35 -14.97
N HIS A 109 -7.97 13.36 -15.81
CA HIS A 109 -9.34 12.87 -15.94
C HIS A 109 -9.39 11.37 -16.25
N LEU A 110 -9.28 10.53 -15.22
CA LEU A 110 -9.65 9.13 -15.36
C LEU A 110 -11.15 8.99 -15.09
N THR A 111 -11.93 9.01 -16.16
CA THR A 111 -13.25 8.36 -16.13
C THR A 111 -13.01 6.88 -15.84
N PRO A 112 -13.75 6.26 -14.89
CA PRO A 112 -13.58 4.85 -14.61
C PRO A 112 -13.68 4.02 -15.90
N ALA A 113 -12.67 3.21 -16.17
CA ALA A 113 -12.60 2.32 -17.32
C ALA A 113 -13.47 1.05 -17.12
N SER A 114 -13.85 0.75 -15.88
CA SER A 114 -14.66 -0.42 -15.54
C SER A 114 -15.64 -0.16 -14.38
N PRO A 115 -16.68 -1.00 -14.21
CA PRO A 115 -17.57 -0.96 -13.05
C PRO A 115 -16.85 -1.14 -11.70
N SER A 116 -15.81 -1.99 -11.65
CA SER A 116 -15.02 -2.21 -10.43
C SER A 116 -14.21 -0.97 -10.06
N GLU A 117 -13.62 -0.29 -11.06
CA GLU A 117 -12.89 0.96 -10.84
C GLU A 117 -13.85 2.08 -10.39
N ALA A 118 -15.07 2.13 -10.96
CA ALA A 118 -16.11 3.05 -10.51
C ALA A 118 -16.55 2.78 -9.06
N ALA A 119 -16.71 1.51 -8.69
CA ALA A 119 -17.03 1.09 -7.33
C ALA A 119 -15.91 1.48 -6.34
N TRP A 120 -14.65 1.30 -6.73
CA TRP A 120 -13.50 1.73 -5.94
C TRP A 120 -13.46 3.26 -5.76
N PHE A 121 -13.66 4.04 -6.83
CA PHE A 121 -13.72 5.50 -6.72
C PHE A 121 -14.91 5.97 -5.87
N LYS A 122 -16.04 5.26 -5.92
CA LYS A 122 -17.18 5.52 -5.05
C LYS A 122 -16.82 5.30 -3.57
N ILE A 123 -16.08 4.24 -3.24
CA ILE A 123 -15.58 4.00 -1.88
C ILE A 123 -14.71 5.17 -1.43
N ILE A 124 -13.73 5.57 -2.25
CA ILE A 124 -12.86 6.72 -1.94
C ILE A 124 -13.71 7.98 -1.69
N ALA A 125 -14.65 8.29 -2.58
CA ALA A 125 -15.48 9.50 -2.46
C ALA A 125 -16.43 9.46 -1.25
N SER A 126 -16.82 8.27 -0.78
CA SER A 126 -17.83 8.12 0.27
C SER A 126 -17.29 8.01 1.69
N GLU A 127 -16.00 7.70 1.87
CA GLU A 127 -15.39 7.45 3.18
C GLU A 127 -14.18 8.38 3.42
N PRO A 128 -14.32 9.41 4.27
CA PRO A 128 -13.23 10.34 4.59
C PRO A 128 -11.94 9.67 5.07
N ALA A 129 -12.05 8.55 5.81
CA ALA A 129 -10.87 7.80 6.25
C ALA A 129 -10.05 7.26 5.06
N VAL A 130 -10.73 6.80 4.01
CA VAL A 130 -10.09 6.31 2.78
C VAL A 130 -9.44 7.46 2.02
N VAL A 131 -10.11 8.61 1.92
CA VAL A 131 -9.56 9.80 1.26
C VAL A 131 -8.23 10.20 1.90
N GLU A 132 -8.22 10.39 3.22
CA GLU A 132 -7.01 10.80 3.95
C GLU A 132 -5.90 9.74 3.85
N ALA A 133 -6.25 8.46 3.98
CA ALA A 133 -5.26 7.37 3.86
C ALA A 133 -4.66 7.30 2.45
N SER A 134 -5.48 7.44 1.42
CA SER A 134 -5.03 7.41 0.03
C SER A 134 -4.21 8.65 -0.32
N MET A 135 -4.62 9.83 0.15
CA MET A 135 -3.82 11.06 0.01
C MET A 135 -2.46 10.93 0.68
N ALA A 136 -2.37 10.30 1.86
CA ALA A 136 -1.10 10.06 2.52
C ALA A 136 -0.12 9.26 1.64
N VAL A 137 -0.60 8.19 0.99
CA VAL A 137 0.20 7.39 0.05
C VAL A 137 0.60 8.21 -1.17
N THR A 138 -0.38 8.82 -1.83
CA THR A 138 -0.16 9.51 -3.11
C THR A 138 0.75 10.73 -2.96
N VAL A 139 0.55 11.56 -1.92
CA VAL A 139 1.40 12.73 -1.62
C VAL A 139 2.82 12.30 -1.28
N ARG A 140 2.99 11.21 -0.53
CA ARG A 140 4.31 10.65 -0.19
C ARG A 140 5.04 10.18 -1.43
N GLN A 141 4.34 9.50 -2.33
CA GLN A 141 4.90 9.04 -3.60
C GLN A 141 5.24 10.20 -4.53
N TRP A 142 4.46 11.28 -4.51
CA TRP A 142 4.58 12.39 -5.44
C TRP A 142 5.99 13.00 -5.43
N SER A 143 6.53 13.37 -4.26
CA SER A 143 7.84 14.03 -4.18
C SER A 143 8.58 13.67 -2.89
N PRO A 144 9.91 13.45 -2.92
CA PRO A 144 10.68 13.13 -1.72
C PRO A 144 10.98 14.37 -0.87
N ARG A 145 10.62 15.57 -1.32
CA ARG A 145 10.89 16.83 -0.62
C ARG A 145 10.18 16.86 0.74
N GLY A 146 10.85 17.39 1.76
CA GLY A 146 10.36 17.38 3.14
C GLY A 146 8.97 18.01 3.34
N SER A 147 8.60 19.02 2.55
CA SER A 147 7.26 19.61 2.62
C SER A 147 6.14 18.65 2.20
N TRP A 148 6.39 17.83 1.18
CA TRP A 148 5.45 16.80 0.69
C TRP A 148 5.39 15.62 1.66
N GLN A 149 6.55 15.20 2.18
CA GLN A 149 6.61 14.16 3.21
C GLN A 149 5.85 14.56 4.48
N TYR A 150 5.98 15.81 4.92
CA TYR A 150 5.22 16.34 6.06
C TYR A 150 3.70 16.38 5.79
N GLN A 151 3.28 16.74 4.58
CA GLN A 151 1.86 16.69 4.21
C GLN A 151 1.32 15.25 4.23
N ALA A 152 2.09 14.29 3.73
CA ALA A 152 1.73 12.88 3.79
C ALA A 152 1.57 12.39 5.23
N ASP A 153 2.47 12.80 6.13
CA ASP A 153 2.37 12.48 7.56
C ASP A 153 1.09 13.07 8.19
N SER A 154 0.73 14.31 7.81
CA SER A 154 -0.50 14.95 8.27
C SER A 154 -1.75 14.19 7.79
N HIS A 155 -1.79 13.77 6.53
CA HIS A 155 -2.89 12.97 5.99
C HIS A 155 -2.98 11.60 6.68
N SER A 156 -1.84 10.94 6.91
CA SER A 156 -1.79 9.67 7.65
C SER A 156 -2.33 9.82 9.08
N GLN A 157 -1.97 10.90 9.76
CA GLN A 157 -2.47 11.22 11.09
C GLN A 157 -3.99 11.44 11.11
N ASN A 158 -4.53 12.15 10.11
CA ASN A 158 -5.96 12.38 9.96
C ASN A 158 -6.70 11.06 9.70
N ALA A 159 -6.18 10.22 8.82
CA ALA A 159 -6.73 8.90 8.52
C ALA A 159 -6.85 8.03 9.77
N VAL A 160 -5.80 7.96 10.60
CA VAL A 160 -5.84 7.22 11.88
C VAL A 160 -6.94 7.74 12.80
N ASN A 161 -7.09 9.07 12.90
CA ASN A 161 -8.13 9.67 13.74
C ASN A 161 -9.54 9.30 13.25
N LEU A 162 -9.75 9.30 11.94
CA LEU A 162 -11.03 8.92 11.33
C LEU A 162 -11.31 7.42 11.49
N ILE A 163 -10.32 6.56 11.27
CA ILE A 163 -10.41 5.11 11.53
C ILE A 163 -10.79 4.84 12.99
N GLN A 164 -10.15 5.52 13.94
CA GLN A 164 -10.50 5.39 15.37
C GLN A 164 -11.95 5.81 15.66
N GLN A 165 -12.44 6.86 14.99
CA GLN A 165 -13.84 7.29 15.13
C GLN A 165 -14.81 6.26 14.54
N LEU A 166 -14.52 5.72 13.36
CA LEU A 166 -15.32 4.67 12.71
C LEU A 166 -15.48 3.45 13.63
N ILE A 167 -14.38 2.96 14.18
CA ILE A 167 -14.36 1.81 15.09
C ILE A 167 -15.15 2.12 16.36
N SER A 168 -14.96 3.31 16.94
CA SER A 168 -15.65 3.72 18.16
C SER A 168 -17.16 3.91 17.96
N SER A 169 -17.60 4.15 16.72
CA SER A 169 -19.01 4.37 16.36
C SER A 169 -19.77 3.08 16.01
N SER A 170 -19.17 1.91 16.20
CA SER A 170 -19.73 0.59 15.82
C SER A 170 -19.99 0.42 14.31
N ARG A 171 -19.50 1.31 13.45
CA ARG A 171 -19.52 1.17 11.98
C ARG A 171 -18.31 0.38 11.48
N VAL A 172 -18.10 -0.81 12.04
CA VAL A 172 -16.86 -1.61 11.81
C VAL A 172 -16.90 -2.45 10.53
N ARG A 173 -18.03 -2.46 9.81
CA ARG A 173 -18.25 -3.29 8.61
C ARG A 173 -18.59 -2.44 7.39
N THR A 174 -17.60 -1.68 6.94
CA THR A 174 -17.68 -0.97 5.67
C THR A 174 -16.45 -1.28 4.84
N ASP A 175 -16.63 -1.36 3.52
CA ASP A 175 -15.53 -1.40 2.55
C ASP A 175 -14.57 -0.22 2.73
N GLY A 176 -15.10 0.91 3.18
CA GLY A 176 -14.32 2.10 3.52
C GLY A 176 -13.33 1.88 4.66
N LEU A 177 -13.72 1.19 5.75
CA LEU A 177 -12.77 0.87 6.83
C LEU A 177 -11.65 -0.04 6.32
N LEU A 178 -12.00 -1.09 5.56
CA LEU A 178 -11.04 -2.02 4.98
C LEU A 178 -10.07 -1.27 4.04
N GLY A 179 -10.60 -0.47 3.11
CA GLY A 179 -9.82 0.34 2.18
C GLY A 179 -8.89 1.34 2.89
N ALA A 180 -9.36 2.01 3.94
CA ALA A 180 -8.54 2.95 4.70
C ALA A 180 -7.36 2.26 5.39
N VAL A 181 -7.59 1.11 6.03
CA VAL A 181 -6.53 0.36 6.72
C VAL A 181 -5.52 -0.24 5.72
N ILE A 182 -5.98 -0.71 4.56
CA ILE A 182 -5.10 -1.17 3.47
C ILE A 182 -4.20 -0.03 2.97
N MET A 183 -4.75 1.16 2.75
CA MET A 183 -3.96 2.31 2.33
C MET A 183 -2.96 2.75 3.40
N MET A 184 -3.30 2.61 4.68
CA MET A 184 -2.35 2.80 5.77
C MET A 184 -1.22 1.77 5.76
N ALA A 185 -1.51 0.50 5.50
CA ALA A 185 -0.48 -0.54 5.31
C ALA A 185 0.43 -0.20 4.11
N LEU A 186 -0.16 0.19 2.97
CA LEU A 186 0.57 0.59 1.77
C LEU A 186 1.49 1.79 2.05
N GLY A 187 0.99 2.79 2.78
CA GLY A 187 1.76 3.97 3.17
C GLY A 187 2.91 3.66 4.12
N ALA A 188 2.73 2.69 5.01
CA ALA A 188 3.80 2.18 5.88
C ALA A 188 4.86 1.40 5.10
N ALA A 189 4.46 0.54 4.16
CA ALA A 189 5.39 -0.15 3.26
C ALA A 189 6.24 0.83 2.44
N LEU A 190 5.61 1.87 1.88
CA LEU A 190 6.29 2.94 1.13
C LEU A 190 7.28 3.73 1.98
N ALA A 191 6.99 3.94 3.27
CA ALA A 191 7.92 4.59 4.20
C ALA A 191 8.94 3.65 4.83
N HIS A 192 8.90 2.35 4.48
CA HIS A 192 9.72 1.31 5.11
C HIS A 192 9.57 1.26 6.64
N ASP A 193 8.34 1.50 7.12
CA ASP A 193 7.99 1.36 8.53
C ASP A 193 7.41 -0.04 8.78
N ASP A 194 8.30 -1.02 8.94
CA ASP A 194 7.92 -2.42 9.14
C ASP A 194 7.04 -2.61 10.40
N VAL A 195 7.18 -1.75 11.41
CA VAL A 195 6.36 -1.82 12.64
C VAL A 195 4.93 -1.38 12.35
N ALA A 196 4.74 -0.20 11.76
CA ALA A 196 3.41 0.28 11.38
C ALA A 196 2.76 -0.65 10.35
N TRP A 197 3.54 -1.16 9.40
CA TRP A 197 3.07 -2.13 8.41
C TRP A 197 2.46 -3.35 9.08
N ASN A 198 3.20 -4.03 9.96
CA ASN A 198 2.70 -5.22 10.67
C ASN A 198 1.41 -4.96 11.46
N ILE A 199 1.29 -3.78 12.08
CA ILE A 199 0.10 -3.39 12.83
C ILE A 199 -1.11 -3.23 11.91
N HIS A 200 -0.93 -2.55 10.76
CA HIS A 200 -2.00 -2.38 9.80
C HIS A 200 -2.41 -3.71 9.16
N ILE A 201 -1.45 -4.58 8.83
CA ILE A 201 -1.71 -5.94 8.35
C ILE A 201 -2.52 -6.77 9.36
N ALA A 202 -2.13 -6.77 10.63
CA ALA A 202 -2.90 -7.43 11.69
C ALA A 202 -4.31 -6.84 11.80
N GLY A 203 -4.45 -5.52 11.64
CA GLY A 203 -5.74 -4.83 11.56
C GLY A 203 -6.61 -5.35 10.41
N VAL A 204 -6.06 -5.46 9.20
CA VAL A 204 -6.76 -6.03 8.02
C VAL A 204 -7.21 -7.46 8.30
N ALA A 205 -6.31 -8.32 8.79
CA ALA A 205 -6.64 -9.71 9.10
C ALA A 205 -7.78 -9.83 10.13
N ASN A 206 -7.78 -8.98 11.16
CA ASN A 206 -8.85 -8.95 12.16
C ASN A 206 -10.19 -8.47 11.60
N ILE A 207 -10.19 -7.49 10.69
CA ILE A 207 -11.40 -7.04 10.00
C ILE A 207 -12.00 -8.21 9.19
N ILE A 208 -11.18 -8.92 8.42
CA ILE A 208 -11.65 -10.07 7.61
C ILE A 208 -12.21 -11.17 8.53
N LYS A 209 -11.52 -11.51 9.62
CA LYS A 209 -11.97 -12.52 10.59
C LYS A 209 -13.27 -12.13 11.29
N ASP A 210 -13.46 -10.85 11.64
CA ASP A 210 -14.75 -10.39 12.18
C ASP A 210 -15.88 -10.62 11.17
N TRP A 211 -15.64 -10.26 9.91
CA TRP A 211 -16.61 -10.44 8.83
C TRP A 211 -16.91 -11.92 8.53
N GLN A 212 -15.99 -12.84 8.83
CA GLN A 212 -16.24 -14.30 8.81
C GLN A 212 -17.18 -14.75 9.94
N SER A 213 -16.93 -14.25 11.15
CA SER A 213 -17.57 -14.73 12.38
C SER A 213 -19.03 -14.30 12.53
N SER A 214 -19.42 -13.27 11.78
CA SER A 214 -20.77 -12.73 11.77
C SER A 214 -21.38 -12.89 10.38
N THR A 215 -22.69 -12.64 10.25
CA THR A 215 -23.46 -12.80 8.99
C THR A 215 -22.61 -12.45 7.77
N PRO A 216 -22.38 -13.40 6.82
CA PRO A 216 -21.30 -13.31 5.85
C PRO A 216 -21.39 -12.02 5.04
N TYR A 217 -20.50 -11.09 5.36
CA TYR A 217 -20.33 -9.87 4.59
C TYR A 217 -19.41 -10.19 3.41
N PRO A 218 -19.84 -9.96 2.16
CA PRO A 218 -19.04 -10.31 1.00
C PRO A 218 -17.75 -9.46 1.00
N ILE A 219 -16.61 -10.13 0.82
CA ILE A 219 -15.34 -9.42 0.61
C ILE A 219 -15.40 -8.72 -0.75
N PRO A 220 -15.01 -7.43 -0.84
CA PRO A 220 -14.96 -6.74 -2.11
C PRO A 220 -13.96 -7.40 -3.08
N SER A 221 -14.38 -7.61 -4.33
CA SER A 221 -13.54 -8.26 -5.34
C SER A 221 -12.22 -7.53 -5.59
N TRP A 222 -12.24 -6.18 -5.60
CA TRP A 222 -11.04 -5.37 -5.77
C TRP A 222 -9.97 -5.67 -4.72
N PHE A 223 -10.37 -6.04 -3.50
CA PHE A 223 -9.43 -6.37 -2.43
C PHE A 223 -8.77 -7.72 -2.69
N VAL A 224 -9.55 -8.70 -3.11
CA VAL A 224 -9.04 -10.02 -3.48
C VAL A 224 -8.05 -9.90 -4.65
N ASP A 225 -8.43 -9.15 -5.69
CA ASP A 225 -7.58 -8.90 -6.86
C ASP A 225 -6.24 -8.26 -6.46
N PHE A 226 -6.29 -7.25 -5.59
CA PHE A 226 -5.09 -6.57 -5.09
C PHE A 226 -4.17 -7.50 -4.28
N ILE A 227 -4.72 -8.34 -3.41
CA ILE A 227 -3.93 -9.31 -2.63
C ILE A 227 -3.31 -10.37 -3.55
N VAL A 228 -4.04 -10.84 -4.57
CA VAL A 228 -3.53 -11.78 -5.58
C VAL A 228 -2.39 -11.14 -6.38
N GLU A 229 -2.54 -9.90 -6.84
CA GLU A 229 -1.47 -9.18 -7.54
C GLU A 229 -0.23 -9.02 -6.65
N ASP A 230 -0.43 -8.68 -5.38
CA ASP A 230 0.66 -8.42 -4.45
C ASP A 230 1.38 -9.68 -3.93
N SER A 231 0.76 -10.84 -4.05
CA SER A 231 1.36 -12.13 -3.70
C SER A 231 2.71 -12.35 -4.39
N ILE A 232 2.85 -11.89 -5.64
CA ILE A 232 4.08 -12.00 -6.41
C ILE A 232 5.19 -11.13 -5.83
N ASN A 233 4.88 -9.92 -5.36
CA ASN A 233 5.91 -9.08 -4.72
C ASN A 233 6.38 -9.70 -3.40
N SER A 234 5.50 -10.43 -2.70
CA SER A 234 5.88 -11.16 -1.49
C SER A 234 6.94 -12.24 -1.75
N ILE A 235 6.86 -12.93 -2.90
CA ILE A 235 7.86 -13.92 -3.32
C ILE A 235 9.25 -13.29 -3.32
N PHE A 236 9.33 -12.02 -3.70
CA PHE A 236 10.57 -11.27 -3.80
C PHE A 236 10.95 -10.47 -2.55
N GLY A 237 10.19 -10.60 -1.46
CA GLY A 237 10.46 -9.89 -0.20
C GLY A 237 10.08 -8.41 -0.23
N PHE A 238 9.14 -8.04 -1.09
CA PHE A 238 8.57 -6.69 -1.18
C PHE A 238 7.03 -6.71 -1.09
N PRO A 239 6.40 -7.33 -0.07
CA PRO A 239 4.95 -7.26 0.05
C PRO A 239 4.51 -5.80 0.26
N ARG A 240 3.53 -5.34 -0.52
CA ARG A 240 2.87 -4.04 -0.30
C ARG A 240 1.87 -4.19 0.84
N VAL A 241 1.00 -5.19 0.75
CA VAL A 241 -0.06 -5.52 1.73
C VAL A 241 -0.26 -7.03 1.88
N TYR A 242 0.20 -7.85 0.93
CA TYR A 242 0.10 -9.30 1.02
C TYR A 242 0.75 -9.82 2.31
N HIS A 243 0.02 -10.68 3.01
CA HIS A 243 0.51 -11.40 4.17
C HIS A 243 -0.17 -12.78 4.24
N PRO A 244 0.53 -13.84 4.67
CA PRO A 244 -0.04 -15.18 4.80
C PRO A 244 -1.36 -15.22 5.59
N ASP A 245 -1.43 -14.51 6.72
CA ASP A 245 -2.66 -14.44 7.54
C ASP A 245 -3.87 -13.86 6.79
N ILE A 246 -3.64 -12.91 5.88
CA ILE A 246 -4.70 -12.34 5.04
C ILE A 246 -5.11 -13.35 3.99
N ALA A 247 -4.15 -13.98 3.31
CA ALA A 247 -4.43 -14.98 2.28
C ALA A 247 -5.19 -16.19 2.84
N GLN A 248 -4.82 -16.66 4.03
CA GLN A 248 -5.52 -17.74 4.73
C GLN A 248 -6.96 -17.33 5.07
N ALA A 249 -7.17 -16.11 5.58
CA ALA A 249 -8.51 -15.61 5.88
C ALA A 249 -9.38 -15.50 4.61
N LEU A 250 -8.80 -15.07 3.49
CA LEU A 250 -9.51 -14.97 2.21
C LEU A 250 -9.82 -16.34 1.58
N GLY A 251 -8.89 -17.29 1.65
CA GLY A 251 -9.07 -18.63 1.08
C GLY A 251 -10.27 -19.38 1.66
N ASN A 252 -10.60 -19.14 2.92
CA ASN A 252 -11.78 -19.72 3.57
C ASN A 252 -13.10 -19.06 3.13
N LEU A 253 -13.06 -17.83 2.61
CA LEU A 253 -14.24 -17.01 2.32
C LEU A 253 -14.60 -16.93 0.84
N CYS A 254 -13.60 -16.89 -0.04
CA CYS A 254 -13.79 -16.47 -1.41
C CYS A 254 -13.60 -17.64 -2.40
N ASP A 255 -12.36 -18.13 -2.50
CA ASP A 255 -11.97 -19.08 -3.54
C ASP A 255 -10.80 -19.94 -3.03
N ALA A 256 -10.94 -21.27 -3.10
CA ALA A 256 -9.90 -22.22 -2.74
C ALA A 256 -8.60 -22.02 -3.55
N ARG A 257 -8.69 -21.41 -4.75
CA ARG A 257 -7.53 -21.03 -5.56
C ARG A 257 -6.64 -20.00 -4.86
N ILE A 258 -7.18 -19.14 -4.00
CA ILE A 258 -6.39 -18.14 -3.23
C ILE A 258 -5.53 -18.83 -2.17
N ALA A 259 -6.09 -19.82 -1.45
CA ALA A 259 -5.33 -20.61 -0.49
C ALA A 259 -4.19 -21.36 -1.21
N LYS A 260 -4.51 -22.02 -2.32
CA LYS A 260 -3.50 -22.73 -3.13
C LYS A 260 -2.42 -21.79 -3.71
N LEU A 261 -2.79 -20.58 -4.13
CA LEU A 261 -1.84 -19.55 -4.54
C LEU A 261 -0.87 -19.18 -3.42
N ALA A 262 -1.36 -19.05 -2.18
CA ALA A 262 -0.51 -18.74 -1.03
C ALA A 262 0.50 -19.88 -0.73
N ASP A 263 0.06 -21.14 -0.82
CA ASP A 263 0.93 -22.31 -0.67
C ASP A 263 2.02 -22.35 -1.74
N ILE A 264 1.65 -22.05 -2.99
CA ILE A 264 2.60 -21.96 -4.11
C ILE A 264 3.58 -20.81 -3.89
N CYS A 265 3.12 -19.61 -3.51
CA CYS A 265 4.01 -18.46 -3.25
C CYS A 265 5.03 -18.77 -2.15
N THR A 266 4.60 -19.45 -1.08
CA THR A 266 5.47 -19.90 0.01
C THR A 266 6.51 -20.90 -0.50
N SER A 267 6.07 -21.89 -1.28
CA SER A 267 6.94 -22.92 -1.85
C SER A 267 7.96 -22.35 -2.83
N VAL A 268 7.56 -21.41 -3.70
CA VAL A 268 8.45 -20.69 -4.62
C VAL A 268 9.47 -19.86 -3.84
N THR A 269 9.04 -19.19 -2.76
CA THR A 269 9.95 -18.41 -1.90
C THR A 269 11.02 -19.29 -1.27
N ASN A 270 10.64 -20.49 -0.81
CA ASN A 270 11.57 -21.46 -0.23
C ASN A 270 12.51 -22.05 -1.30
N LEU A 271 11.97 -22.45 -2.45
CA LEU A 271 12.77 -22.95 -3.58
C LEU A 271 13.80 -21.92 -4.03
N ARG A 272 13.43 -20.63 -4.11
CA ARG A 272 14.35 -19.54 -4.43
C ARG A 272 15.52 -19.47 -3.46
N LYS A 273 15.28 -19.65 -2.15
CA LYS A 273 16.35 -19.66 -1.14
C LYS A 273 17.28 -20.87 -1.33
N ILE A 274 16.72 -22.05 -1.64
CA ILE A 274 17.50 -23.26 -1.91
C ILE A 274 18.38 -23.07 -3.15
N ILE A 275 17.82 -22.57 -4.25
CA ILE A 275 18.57 -22.28 -5.49
C ILE A 275 19.67 -21.25 -5.23
N GLN A 276 19.37 -20.19 -4.46
CA GLN A 276 20.37 -19.18 -4.12
C GLN A 276 21.52 -19.78 -3.29
N CYS A 277 21.21 -20.64 -2.31
CA CYS A 277 22.21 -21.36 -1.53
C CYS A 277 23.08 -22.26 -2.43
N HIS A 278 22.44 -22.99 -3.36
CA HIS A 278 23.13 -23.83 -4.33
C HIS A 278 24.08 -23.05 -5.26
N HIS A 279 23.68 -21.86 -5.72
CA HIS A 279 24.57 -21.00 -6.52
C HIS A 279 25.79 -20.49 -5.73
N GLN A 280 25.65 -20.27 -4.42
CA GLN A 280 26.75 -19.84 -3.55
C GLN A 280 27.66 -21.01 -3.14
N HIS A 281 27.07 -22.18 -2.96
CA HIS A 281 27.73 -23.41 -2.53
C HIS A 281 27.23 -24.56 -3.40
N PRO A 282 27.88 -24.82 -4.56
CA PRO A 282 27.46 -25.89 -5.45
C PRO A 282 27.38 -27.22 -4.71
N LEU A 283 26.21 -27.86 -4.75
CA LEU A 283 25.96 -29.16 -4.12
C LEU A 283 26.04 -30.26 -5.18
N ASP A 284 26.08 -31.52 -4.74
CA ASP A 284 26.11 -32.66 -5.66
C ASP A 284 24.84 -32.70 -6.56
N SER A 285 25.03 -33.20 -7.78
CA SER A 285 24.00 -33.47 -8.79
C SER A 285 22.75 -34.16 -8.23
N ARG A 286 22.92 -35.14 -7.34
CA ARG A 286 21.80 -35.85 -6.69
C ARG A 286 20.98 -34.96 -5.77
N TYR A 287 21.65 -34.03 -5.09
CA TYR A 287 20.98 -33.04 -4.26
C TYR A 287 20.20 -32.06 -5.14
N ALA A 288 20.80 -31.55 -6.22
CA ALA A 288 20.13 -30.63 -7.13
C ALA A 288 18.86 -31.25 -7.76
N ALA A 289 18.92 -32.50 -8.20
CA ALA A 289 17.75 -33.20 -8.73
C ALA A 289 16.60 -33.28 -7.70
N ARG A 290 16.90 -33.68 -6.47
CA ARG A 290 15.89 -33.90 -5.41
C ARG A 290 15.35 -32.60 -4.81
N GLU A 291 16.22 -31.64 -4.54
CA GLU A 291 15.87 -30.44 -3.75
C GLU A 291 15.55 -29.22 -4.63
N ILE A 292 15.88 -29.27 -5.93
CA ILE A 292 15.59 -28.20 -6.88
C ILE A 292 14.68 -28.69 -8.00
N GLU A 293 15.11 -29.66 -8.81
CA GLU A 293 14.41 -30.03 -10.05
C GLU A 293 13.04 -30.68 -9.79
N GLU A 294 12.94 -31.61 -8.83
CA GLU A 294 11.68 -32.23 -8.43
C GLU A 294 10.66 -31.21 -7.88
N PRO A 295 11.00 -30.35 -6.89
CA PRO A 295 10.12 -29.26 -6.45
C PRO A 295 9.76 -28.28 -7.56
N LEU A 296 10.71 -27.93 -8.44
CA LEU A 296 10.48 -27.03 -9.56
C LEU A 296 9.42 -27.61 -10.52
N ALA A 297 9.55 -28.88 -10.91
CA ALA A 297 8.60 -29.55 -11.79
C ALA A 297 7.19 -29.62 -11.18
N ARG A 298 7.11 -29.93 -9.87
CA ARG A 298 5.85 -29.93 -9.13
C ARG A 298 5.21 -28.55 -9.10
N LEU A 299 5.97 -27.50 -8.80
CA LEU A 299 5.47 -26.14 -8.77
C LEU A 299 5.01 -25.66 -10.16
N HIS A 300 5.69 -26.05 -11.23
CA HIS A 300 5.21 -25.78 -12.59
C HIS A 300 3.83 -26.43 -12.84
N TYR A 301 3.65 -27.69 -12.44
CA TYR A 301 2.36 -28.37 -12.57
C TYR A 301 1.26 -27.68 -11.76
N GLU A 302 1.52 -27.40 -10.48
CA GLU A 302 0.55 -26.78 -9.57
C GLU A 302 0.17 -25.36 -10.00
N THR A 303 1.16 -24.58 -10.46
CA THR A 303 0.96 -23.22 -10.96
C THR A 303 0.13 -23.20 -12.23
N ARG A 304 0.37 -24.11 -13.18
CA ARG A 304 -0.48 -24.23 -14.38
C ARG A 304 -1.91 -24.60 -14.04
N ALA A 305 -2.11 -25.46 -13.04
CA ALA A 305 -3.43 -25.83 -12.56
C ALA A 305 -4.20 -24.67 -11.89
N LEU A 306 -3.53 -23.57 -11.52
CA LEU A 306 -4.20 -22.36 -11.02
C LEU A 306 -4.74 -21.46 -12.13
N ARG A 307 -4.27 -21.61 -13.38
CA ARG A 307 -4.66 -20.72 -14.48
C ARG A 307 -6.17 -20.75 -14.67
N ALA A 308 -6.75 -19.55 -14.77
CA ALA A 308 -8.18 -19.34 -14.60
C ALA A 308 -8.64 -18.21 -15.52
N ILE A 309 -9.23 -18.55 -16.68
CA ILE A 309 -9.64 -17.53 -17.67
C ILE A 309 -10.67 -16.55 -17.07
N ASP A 310 -11.49 -17.04 -16.14
CA ASP A 310 -12.55 -16.32 -15.41
C ASP A 310 -12.03 -15.33 -14.36
N ASN A 311 -10.76 -15.45 -13.93
CA ASN A 311 -10.14 -14.56 -12.96
C ASN A 311 -8.79 -14.04 -13.48
N PRO A 312 -8.77 -12.85 -14.12
CA PRO A 312 -7.56 -12.28 -14.69
C PRO A 312 -6.41 -12.11 -13.70
N SER A 313 -6.71 -11.74 -12.45
CA SER A 313 -5.72 -11.54 -11.39
C SER A 313 -5.00 -12.85 -11.04
N ILE A 314 -5.75 -13.94 -10.87
CA ILE A 314 -5.19 -15.28 -10.59
C ILE A 314 -4.43 -15.81 -11.79
N ASP A 315 -4.96 -15.64 -13.01
CA ASP A 315 -4.29 -16.07 -14.25
C ASP A 315 -2.94 -15.35 -14.43
N ALA A 316 -2.92 -14.02 -14.27
CA ALA A 316 -1.70 -13.23 -14.34
C ALA A 316 -0.69 -13.63 -13.25
N ALA A 317 -1.14 -13.85 -12.00
CA ALA A 317 -0.29 -14.30 -10.91
C ALA A 317 0.32 -15.67 -11.20
N ALA A 318 -0.49 -16.65 -11.63
CA ALA A 318 -0.02 -17.98 -11.99
C ALA A 318 1.03 -17.92 -13.12
N ARG A 319 0.78 -17.16 -14.18
CA ARG A 319 1.74 -17.01 -15.29
C ARG A 319 3.03 -16.31 -14.85
N ALA A 320 2.95 -15.30 -14.00
CA ALA A 320 4.12 -14.63 -13.45
C ALA A 320 4.94 -15.54 -12.52
N ILE A 321 4.30 -16.43 -11.74
CA ILE A 321 4.99 -17.46 -10.96
C ILE A 321 5.70 -18.43 -11.89
N GLU A 322 5.05 -18.86 -12.97
CA GLU A 322 5.67 -19.78 -13.92
C GLU A 322 6.88 -19.17 -14.62
N LEU A 323 6.80 -17.90 -15.04
CA LEU A 323 7.96 -17.15 -15.53
C LEU A 323 9.06 -17.08 -14.47
N THR A 324 8.69 -16.83 -13.21
CA THR A 324 9.66 -16.79 -12.09
C THR A 324 10.39 -18.12 -11.95
N LEU A 325 9.67 -19.25 -11.95
CA LEU A 325 10.25 -20.59 -11.85
C LEU A 325 11.26 -20.84 -12.99
N TYR A 326 10.89 -20.50 -14.23
CA TYR A 326 11.78 -20.64 -15.38
C TYR A 326 13.01 -19.73 -15.32
N LEU A 327 12.87 -18.52 -14.77
CA LEU A 327 14.00 -17.61 -14.60
C LEU A 327 14.91 -17.99 -13.43
N LEU A 328 14.38 -18.67 -12.41
CA LEU A 328 15.15 -19.19 -11.28
C LEU A 328 16.04 -20.36 -11.70
N TRP A 329 15.52 -21.25 -12.56
CA TRP A 329 16.25 -22.42 -13.06
C TRP A 329 16.06 -22.56 -14.58
N PRO A 330 16.89 -21.87 -15.38
CA PRO A 330 16.72 -21.82 -16.83
C PRO A 330 16.84 -23.19 -17.49
N SER A 331 15.71 -23.71 -17.97
CA SER A 331 15.60 -25.01 -18.67
C SER A 331 14.88 -24.91 -20.01
N THR A 332 14.42 -23.71 -20.38
CA THR A 332 13.51 -23.47 -21.50
C THR A 332 14.08 -22.44 -22.47
N SER A 333 13.62 -22.50 -23.73
CA SER A 333 14.04 -21.56 -24.77
C SER A 333 13.48 -20.14 -24.54
N GLY A 334 14.20 -19.12 -25.00
CA GLY A 334 13.75 -17.72 -24.94
C GLY A 334 12.41 -17.48 -25.63
N ALA A 335 12.18 -18.14 -26.78
CA ALA A 335 10.91 -18.04 -27.50
C ALA A 335 9.70 -18.49 -26.66
N HIS A 336 9.85 -19.55 -25.84
CA HIS A 336 8.79 -19.98 -24.93
C HIS A 336 8.53 -18.95 -23.82
N LEU A 337 9.60 -18.38 -23.25
CA LEU A 337 9.48 -17.33 -22.23
C LEU A 337 8.83 -16.07 -22.78
N THR A 338 9.15 -15.67 -24.00
CA THR A 338 8.53 -14.54 -24.69
C THR A 338 7.03 -14.78 -24.93
N LEU A 339 6.64 -15.98 -25.31
CA LEU A 339 5.23 -16.34 -25.46
C LEU A 339 4.50 -16.27 -24.11
N LEU A 340 5.04 -16.89 -23.06
CA LEU A 340 4.42 -16.86 -21.74
C LEU A 340 4.36 -15.44 -21.16
N ALA A 341 5.36 -14.59 -21.43
CA ALA A 341 5.32 -13.18 -21.09
C ALA A 341 4.23 -12.42 -21.86
N ALA A 342 3.98 -12.76 -23.13
CA ALA A 342 2.89 -12.19 -23.91
C ALA A 342 1.53 -12.57 -23.31
N GLU A 343 1.34 -13.83 -22.96
CA GLU A 343 0.12 -14.29 -22.29
C GLU A 343 -0.07 -13.64 -20.90
N THR A 344 1.03 -13.40 -20.17
CA THR A 344 1.01 -12.66 -18.89
C THR A 344 0.55 -11.22 -19.10
N LYS A 345 1.09 -10.54 -20.13
CA LYS A 345 0.63 -9.20 -20.54
C LYS A 345 -0.86 -9.20 -20.85
N ASP A 346 -1.35 -10.16 -21.62
CA ASP A 346 -2.77 -10.24 -21.99
C ASP A 346 -3.68 -10.45 -20.78
N ALA A 347 -3.22 -11.19 -19.77
CA ALA A 347 -3.93 -11.32 -18.49
C ALA A 347 -3.94 -10.00 -17.70
N ILE A 348 -2.81 -9.30 -17.60
CA ILE A 348 -2.70 -8.00 -16.91
C ILE A 348 -3.58 -6.93 -17.58
N CYS A 349 -3.62 -6.90 -18.91
CA CYS A 349 -4.46 -5.96 -19.67
C CYS A 349 -5.97 -6.16 -19.41
N ARG A 350 -6.38 -7.29 -18.82
CA ARG A 350 -7.78 -7.57 -18.44
C ARG A 350 -8.09 -7.21 -16.99
N PHE A 351 -7.15 -6.62 -16.24
CA PHE A 351 -7.39 -6.24 -14.86
C PHE A 351 -8.53 -5.22 -14.76
N PRO A 352 -9.41 -5.38 -13.74
CA PRO A 352 -10.58 -4.53 -13.60
C PRO A 352 -10.22 -3.13 -13.09
N ILE A 353 -9.06 -2.92 -12.48
CA ILE A 353 -8.63 -1.64 -11.91
C ILE A 353 -7.24 -1.30 -12.45
N THR A 354 -7.07 -0.06 -12.89
CA THR A 354 -5.79 0.41 -13.40
C THR A 354 -4.83 0.68 -12.24
N GLY A 355 -3.63 0.09 -12.31
CA GLY A 355 -2.56 0.36 -11.35
C GLY A 355 -2.05 1.79 -11.44
N CYS A 356 -1.90 2.47 -10.30
CA CYS A 356 -1.23 3.77 -10.22
C CYS A 356 0.28 3.65 -10.45
N TYR A 357 0.99 4.77 -10.54
CA TYR A 357 2.43 4.74 -10.79
C TYR A 357 3.24 3.97 -9.76
N TYR A 358 2.87 4.03 -8.48
CA TYR A 358 3.55 3.22 -7.45
C TYR A 358 3.34 1.74 -7.71
N MET A 359 2.09 1.35 -7.98
CA MET A 359 1.73 -0.04 -8.23
C MET A 359 2.51 -0.62 -9.41
N ASN A 360 2.64 0.14 -10.50
CA ASN A 360 3.41 -0.29 -11.66
C ASN A 360 4.91 -0.33 -11.38
N LEU A 361 5.47 0.70 -10.73
CA LEU A 361 6.90 0.77 -10.41
C LEU A 361 7.35 -0.41 -9.54
N THR A 362 6.51 -0.82 -8.59
CA THR A 362 6.83 -1.88 -7.65
C THR A 362 6.29 -3.24 -8.04
N SER A 363 5.79 -3.43 -9.26
CA SER A 363 5.22 -4.71 -9.69
C SER A 363 6.30 -5.68 -10.16
N PHE A 364 6.49 -6.75 -9.38
CA PHE A 364 7.34 -7.87 -9.79
C PHE A 364 6.72 -8.68 -10.93
N GLN A 365 5.40 -8.66 -11.12
CA GLN A 365 4.77 -9.25 -12.32
C GLN A 365 5.25 -8.55 -13.59
N LEU A 366 5.26 -7.21 -13.61
CA LEU A 366 5.78 -6.44 -14.75
C LEU A 366 7.29 -6.65 -14.93
N THR A 367 8.03 -6.68 -13.82
CA THR A 367 9.49 -6.84 -13.82
C THR A 367 9.91 -8.20 -14.37
N VAL A 368 9.26 -9.28 -13.93
CA VAL A 368 9.51 -10.66 -14.40
C VAL A 368 9.14 -10.79 -15.88
N GLY A 369 8.02 -10.22 -16.31
CA GLY A 369 7.62 -10.18 -17.72
C GLY A 369 8.65 -9.47 -18.61
N ALA A 370 9.19 -8.33 -18.16
CA ALA A 370 10.24 -7.60 -18.87
C ALA A 370 11.55 -8.39 -19.02
N ILE A 371 11.92 -9.18 -18.00
CA ILE A 371 13.14 -9.99 -18.00
C ILE A 371 12.99 -11.25 -18.86
N ALA A 372 11.80 -11.85 -18.85
CA ALA A 372 11.55 -13.09 -19.57
C ALA A 372 11.40 -12.88 -21.08
N ALA A 373 10.82 -11.76 -21.51
CA ALA A 373 10.61 -11.49 -22.92
C ALA A 373 11.91 -11.10 -23.65
N ASP A 374 12.08 -11.62 -24.87
CA ASP A 374 13.27 -11.40 -25.70
C ASP A 374 13.49 -9.92 -26.02
N ALA A 375 14.76 -9.53 -26.08
CA ALA A 375 15.17 -8.18 -26.49
C ALA A 375 14.64 -7.86 -27.89
N GLY A 376 14.05 -6.67 -28.06
CA GLY A 376 13.45 -6.24 -29.32
C GLY A 376 12.02 -6.72 -29.57
N SER A 377 11.48 -7.64 -28.76
CA SER A 377 10.07 -8.04 -28.87
C SER A 377 9.12 -6.92 -28.45
N SER A 378 7.93 -6.87 -29.08
CA SER A 378 6.85 -5.94 -28.72
C SER A 378 6.32 -6.21 -27.30
N THR A 379 6.33 -7.47 -26.87
CA THR A 379 6.00 -7.89 -25.50
C THR A 379 6.93 -7.25 -24.49
N ARG A 380 8.25 -7.37 -24.69
CA ARG A 380 9.23 -6.74 -23.81
C ARG A 380 9.08 -5.22 -23.79
N ALA A 381 8.91 -4.61 -24.97
CA ALA A 381 8.72 -3.16 -25.09
C ALA A 381 7.54 -2.66 -24.25
N TRP A 382 6.42 -3.40 -24.23
CA TRP A 382 5.26 -3.07 -23.41
C TRP A 382 5.56 -3.10 -21.90
N PHE A 383 6.20 -4.17 -21.40
CA PHE A 383 6.54 -4.24 -19.97
C PHE A 383 7.54 -3.14 -19.57
N VAL A 384 8.56 -2.91 -20.39
CA VAL A 384 9.55 -1.86 -20.16
C VAL A 384 8.89 -0.48 -20.15
N ASP A 385 7.98 -0.20 -21.08
CA ASP A 385 7.26 1.07 -21.11
C ASP A 385 6.39 1.28 -19.86
N MET A 386 5.67 0.24 -19.43
CA MET A 386 4.86 0.28 -18.20
C MET A 386 5.69 0.58 -16.95
N LEU A 387 6.91 0.06 -16.86
CA LEU A 387 7.86 0.33 -15.78
C LEU A 387 8.54 1.70 -15.92
N LEU A 388 8.79 2.15 -17.15
CA LEU A 388 9.56 3.37 -17.42
C LEU A 388 8.72 4.64 -17.20
N ARG A 389 7.42 4.60 -17.52
CA ARG A 389 6.48 5.72 -17.25
C ARG A 389 6.54 6.23 -15.80
N PRO A 390 6.37 5.39 -14.76
CA PRO A 390 6.44 5.85 -13.38
C PRO A 390 7.86 6.32 -12.97
N VAL A 391 8.93 5.71 -13.52
CA VAL A 391 10.31 6.18 -13.26
C VAL A 391 10.49 7.62 -13.73
N ARG A 392 10.07 7.92 -14.97
CA ARG A 392 10.12 9.27 -15.54
C ARG A 392 9.28 10.26 -14.76
N ALA A 393 8.04 9.86 -14.46
CA ALA A 393 7.08 10.63 -13.69
C ALA A 393 7.61 11.00 -12.29
N MET A 394 8.26 10.07 -11.60
CA MET A 394 8.82 10.34 -10.27
C MET A 394 10.08 11.21 -10.35
N ARG A 395 10.96 10.99 -11.33
CA ARG A 395 12.15 11.83 -11.51
C ARG A 395 11.78 13.29 -11.81
N SER A 396 10.74 13.54 -12.60
CA SER A 396 10.29 14.92 -12.87
C SER A 396 9.77 15.63 -11.60
N GLN A 397 9.36 14.86 -10.58
CA GLN A 397 8.93 15.39 -9.27
C GLN A 397 10.06 15.45 -8.22
N GLY A 398 11.30 15.21 -8.64
CA GLY A 398 12.49 15.36 -7.80
C GLY A 398 12.97 14.08 -7.10
N TRP A 399 12.51 12.90 -7.53
CA TRP A 399 13.11 11.64 -7.11
C TRP A 399 14.40 11.35 -7.88
N ASP A 400 15.56 11.41 -7.22
CA ASP A 400 16.84 11.12 -7.88
C ASP A 400 16.97 9.64 -8.30
N LYS A 401 16.49 8.74 -7.45
CA LYS A 401 16.56 7.28 -7.65
C LYS A 401 15.22 6.61 -7.34
N PRO A 402 14.19 6.73 -8.20
CA PRO A 402 12.86 6.14 -7.94
C PRO A 402 12.93 4.63 -7.68
N LEU A 403 13.76 3.91 -8.42
CA LEU A 403 13.93 2.46 -8.29
C LEU A 403 14.61 2.03 -6.98
N SER A 404 15.17 2.98 -6.20
CA SER A 404 15.69 2.68 -4.87
C SER A 404 14.62 2.18 -3.89
N LEU A 405 13.33 2.37 -4.19
CA LEU A 405 12.21 1.85 -3.40
C LEU A 405 12.17 0.31 -3.44
N VAL A 406 12.45 -0.30 -4.59
CA VAL A 406 12.43 -1.77 -4.77
C VAL A 406 13.81 -2.42 -4.64
N GLN A 407 14.88 -1.67 -4.95
CA GLN A 407 16.26 -2.19 -4.94
C GLN A 407 16.75 -2.61 -3.56
N ARG A 408 16.32 -1.93 -2.49
CA ARG A 408 16.89 -2.10 -1.14
C ARG A 408 16.69 -3.47 -0.51
N ARG A 409 15.78 -4.30 -1.04
CA ARG A 409 15.48 -5.64 -0.53
C ARG A 409 16.23 -6.76 -1.28
N LEU A 410 16.91 -6.46 -2.39
CA LEU A 410 17.73 -7.42 -3.13
C LEU A 410 19.21 -7.25 -2.77
N ILE A 411 19.82 -8.31 -2.23
CA ILE A 411 21.17 -8.25 -1.63
C ILE A 411 22.25 -8.86 -2.54
N SER A 412 21.89 -9.75 -3.46
CA SER A 412 22.83 -10.44 -4.36
C SER A 412 22.71 -9.92 -5.80
N ASN A 413 23.82 -9.89 -6.53
CA ASN A 413 23.88 -9.53 -7.94
C ASN A 413 23.84 -10.74 -8.89
N ASP A 414 23.57 -11.93 -8.36
CA ASP A 414 23.66 -13.18 -9.12
C ASP A 414 22.27 -13.71 -9.52
N GLY A 415 22.24 -14.60 -10.50
CA GLY A 415 21.02 -15.26 -10.97
C GLY A 415 19.91 -14.27 -11.35
N LEU A 416 18.68 -14.52 -10.85
CA LEU A 416 17.53 -13.67 -11.10
C LEU A 416 17.67 -12.26 -10.49
N ASN A 417 18.34 -12.11 -9.34
CA ASN A 417 18.57 -10.80 -8.75
C ASN A 417 19.50 -9.94 -9.64
N GLY A 418 20.53 -10.55 -10.24
CA GLY A 418 21.35 -9.90 -11.24
C GLY A 418 20.57 -9.39 -12.46
N ARG A 419 19.57 -10.17 -12.91
CA ARG A 419 18.66 -9.75 -13.99
C ARG A 419 17.77 -8.58 -13.57
N PHE A 420 17.27 -8.54 -12.34
CA PHE A 420 16.55 -7.38 -11.79
C PHE A 420 17.43 -6.12 -11.80
N HIS A 421 18.66 -6.21 -11.30
CA HIS A 421 19.61 -5.08 -11.33
C HIS A 421 19.97 -4.64 -12.74
N ALA A 422 20.08 -5.56 -13.71
CA ALA A 422 20.30 -5.22 -15.10
C ALA A 422 19.13 -4.44 -15.71
N LEU A 423 17.89 -4.90 -15.49
CA LEU A 423 16.69 -4.20 -15.96
C LEU A 423 16.58 -2.80 -15.35
N TRP A 424 16.81 -2.66 -14.04
CA TRP A 424 16.73 -1.35 -13.39
C TRP A 424 17.78 -0.35 -13.90
N ARG A 425 19.01 -0.82 -14.17
CA ARG A 425 20.03 0.01 -14.83
C ARG A 425 19.61 0.44 -16.23
N GLU A 426 19.00 -0.44 -17.01
CA GLU A 426 18.44 -0.08 -18.33
C GLU A 426 17.37 1.00 -18.22
N LEU A 427 16.43 0.87 -17.27
CA LEU A 427 15.39 1.87 -17.04
C LEU A 427 15.98 3.23 -16.65
N ASP A 428 17.01 3.23 -15.80
CA ASP A 428 17.71 4.46 -15.39
C ASP A 428 18.45 5.13 -16.56
N GLN A 429 19.07 4.35 -17.45
CA GLN A 429 19.79 4.82 -18.64
C GLN A 429 18.86 5.34 -19.74
N LYS A 430 17.76 4.63 -20.02
CA LYS A 430 16.79 5.02 -21.06
C LYS A 430 16.11 6.35 -20.77
N ASP A 431 15.88 6.70 -19.51
CA ASP A 431 15.44 8.04 -19.15
C ASP A 431 16.52 9.11 -19.34
N SER A 432 17.78 8.78 -19.06
CA SER A 432 18.92 9.72 -19.19
C SER A 432 19.20 10.10 -20.66
N ASN A 433 19.14 9.13 -21.57
CA ASN A 433 19.36 9.37 -23.00
C ASN A 433 18.28 10.27 -23.60
N GLN A 434 17.01 10.05 -23.25
CA GLN A 434 15.91 10.88 -23.76
C GLN A 434 15.99 12.34 -23.29
N ARG A 435 16.51 12.60 -22.08
CA ARG A 435 16.77 13.96 -21.60
C ARG A 435 17.88 14.65 -22.39
N SER A 436 18.92 13.90 -22.77
CA SER A 436 20.04 14.43 -23.57
C SER A 436 19.55 14.83 -24.96
N ASP A 437 18.69 14.01 -25.58
CA ASP A 437 18.09 14.32 -26.87
C ASP A 437 17.13 15.54 -26.78
N THR A 438 16.35 15.66 -25.71
CA THR A 438 15.45 16.80 -25.50
C THR A 438 16.22 18.12 -25.24
N HIS A 439 17.33 18.05 -24.51
CA HIS A 439 18.21 19.22 -24.29
C HIS A 439 18.96 19.64 -25.55
N MET A 440 19.38 18.69 -26.40
CA MET A 440 20.02 18.98 -27.68
C MET A 440 19.04 19.64 -28.67
N ILE A 441 17.78 19.20 -28.70
CA ILE A 441 16.73 19.82 -29.54
C ILE A 441 16.37 21.23 -29.02
N SER A 442 16.35 21.44 -27.70
CA SER A 442 16.12 22.77 -27.10
C SER A 442 17.24 23.77 -27.38
N LEU A 443 18.48 23.31 -27.58
CA LEU A 443 19.62 24.18 -27.91
C LEU A 443 19.76 24.41 -29.43
N GLY A 444 19.25 23.50 -30.26
CA GLY A 444 19.24 23.65 -31.72
C GLY A 444 18.17 24.61 -32.27
N ASN A 445 17.13 24.93 -31.50
CA ASN A 445 16.07 25.87 -31.91
C ASN A 445 16.33 27.34 -31.47
N SER A 446 17.53 27.64 -30.97
CA SER A 446 17.92 29.01 -30.55
C SER A 446 18.92 29.69 -31.49
N SER A 447 19.23 29.11 -32.66
CA SER A 447 20.23 29.67 -33.59
C SER A 447 19.67 30.18 -34.93
N ASP A 448 18.35 30.22 -35.11
CA ASP A 448 17.71 30.75 -36.33
C ASP A 448 16.77 31.92 -36.01
N LEU A 449 17.29 32.97 -35.38
CA LEU A 449 16.72 34.32 -35.40
C LEU A 449 17.87 35.32 -35.15
N ASP A 450 18.60 35.65 -36.22
CA ASP A 450 19.31 36.92 -36.40
C ASP A 450 19.16 37.37 -37.87
#